data_AF-A0AAU5L674-F1
#
_entry.id   AF-A0AAU5L674-F1
#
_cell.length_a   1.000
_cell.length_b   1.000
_cell.length_c   1.000
_cell.angle_alpha   90.00
_cell.angle_beta   90.00
_cell.angle_gamma   90.00
#
_symmetry.space_group_name_H-M   'P 1'
#
loop_
_entity.id
_entity.type
_entity.pdbx_description
1 polymer ?
#
loop_
_entity_poly.entity_id
_entity_poly.type
_entity_poly.pdbx_seq_one_letter_code
_entity_poly.pdbx_strand_id
1 'polypeptide(L)' 'MTCPGCWKPSGCATGYPPETARPQYGILRGERALAASRACLGAFFDQHLLGRPSALLNGPSADYPEVRFVK' A
#
# COMPACT_ATOMS: atom_id res chain seq x y z
N MET A 1 -11.31 39.13 -5.73
CA MET A 1 -11.62 38.64 -4.38
C MET A 1 -10.69 37.47 -4.07
N THR A 2 -9.52 37.79 -3.50
CA THR A 2 -8.65 36.82 -2.83
C THR A 2 -9.42 36.28 -1.63
N CYS A 3 -9.48 34.96 -1.45
CA CYS A 3 -9.91 34.37 -0.18
C CYS A 3 -8.74 34.51 0.81
N PRO A 4 -8.83 35.40 1.81
CA PRO A 4 -7.83 35.46 2.87
C PRO A 4 -8.20 34.32 3.82
N GLY A 5 -7.45 33.21 3.76
CA GLY A 5 -7.81 31.97 4.44
C GLY A 5 -8.13 30.80 3.51
N CYS A 6 -7.44 30.68 2.36
CA CYS A 6 -7.13 29.35 1.83
C CYS A 6 -6.29 28.60 2.87
N TRP A 7 -6.94 27.99 3.86
CA TRP A 7 -6.31 27.14 4.89
C TRP A 7 -6.08 25.69 4.35
N LYS A 8 -6.02 25.56 3.02
CA LYS A 8 -6.24 24.42 2.12
C LYS A 8 -7.69 23.90 2.07
N PRO A 9 -8.48 24.32 1.06
CA PRO A 9 -9.76 23.70 0.76
C PRO A 9 -9.47 22.33 0.14
N SER A 10 -9.81 21.28 0.87
CA SER A 10 -9.82 19.89 0.43
C SER A 10 -10.85 19.70 -0.68
N GLY A 11 -10.46 20.06 -1.88
CA GLY A 11 -11.27 19.97 -3.09
C GLY A 11 -10.42 20.13 -4.34
N CYS A 12 -9.21 19.57 -4.36
CA CYS A 12 -8.43 19.45 -5.58
C CYS A 12 -7.94 18.02 -5.66
N ALA A 13 -8.54 17.23 -6.57
CA ALA A 13 -8.09 15.89 -6.93
C ALA A 13 -6.57 15.88 -7.03
N THR A 14 -5.92 14.92 -6.34
CA THR A 14 -4.48 14.72 -6.20
C THR A 14 -3.72 15.19 -7.44
N GLY A 15 -3.30 16.47 -7.44
CA GLY A 15 -2.56 17.09 -8.52
C GLY A 15 -1.10 16.65 -8.44
N TYR A 16 -0.87 15.35 -8.62
CA TYR A 16 0.48 14.85 -8.76
C TYR A 16 0.85 14.86 -10.24
N PRO A 17 1.97 15.50 -10.63
CA PRO A 17 2.46 15.41 -12.00
C PRO A 17 2.55 13.92 -12.40
N PRO A 18 2.06 13.55 -13.60
CA PRO A 18 2.07 12.15 -14.01
C PRO A 18 3.50 11.58 -14.08
N GLU A 19 4.51 12.43 -14.34
CA GLU A 19 5.92 12.03 -14.33
C GLU A 19 6.43 11.57 -12.95
N THR A 20 5.88 12.11 -11.86
CA THR A 20 6.29 11.76 -10.49
C THR A 20 5.47 10.61 -9.92
N ALA A 21 4.24 10.38 -10.40
CA ALA A 21 3.34 9.35 -9.86
C ALA A 21 3.87 7.93 -10.05
N ARG A 22 4.43 7.63 -11.22
CA ARG A 22 4.95 6.28 -11.55
C ARG A 22 6.10 5.83 -10.65
N PRO A 23 7.17 6.61 -10.45
CA PRO A 23 8.27 6.18 -9.57
C PRO A 23 7.86 6.08 -8.09
N GLN A 24 6.83 6.78 -7.64
CA GLN A 24 6.39 6.75 -6.24
C GLN A 24 5.40 5.63 -5.92
N TYR A 25 4.43 5.41 -6.81
CA TYR A 25 3.31 4.48 -6.55
C TYR A 25 3.38 3.20 -7.38
N GLY A 26 4.21 3.18 -8.43
CA GLY A 26 4.29 2.06 -9.36
C GLY A 26 3.02 1.90 -10.19
N ILE A 27 2.81 0.69 -10.72
CA ILE A 27 1.68 0.34 -11.58
C ILE A 27 0.53 -0.35 -10.83
N LEU A 28 0.70 -0.61 -9.54
CA LEU A 28 -0.26 -1.35 -8.73
C LEU A 28 -1.40 -0.44 -8.31
N ARG A 29 -2.64 -0.92 -8.43
CA ARG A 29 -3.82 -0.21 -7.92
C ARG A 29 -3.71 -0.05 -6.40
N GLY A 30 -3.99 1.15 -5.89
CA GLY A 30 -3.82 1.48 -4.47
C GLY A 30 -4.60 0.55 -3.53
N GLU A 31 -5.82 0.14 -3.91
CA GLU A 31 -6.62 -0.83 -3.14
C GLU A 31 -5.89 -2.17 -2.99
N ARG A 32 -5.26 -2.63 -4.07
CA ARG A 32 -4.53 -3.90 -4.09
C ARG A 32 -3.21 -3.81 -3.32
N ALA A 33 -2.49 -2.70 -3.45
CA ALA A 33 -1.32 -2.42 -2.63
C ALA A 33 -1.66 -2.45 -1.13
N LEU A 34 -2.74 -1.78 -0.73
CA LEU A 34 -3.19 -1.74 0.66
C LEU A 34 -3.64 -3.11 1.17
N ALA A 35 -4.35 -3.88 0.35
CA ALA A 35 -4.76 -5.25 0.68
C ALA A 35 -3.54 -6.16 0.92
N ALA A 36 -2.54 -6.09 0.03
CA ALA A 36 -1.30 -6.84 0.17
C ALA A 36 -0.52 -6.44 1.45
N SER A 37 -0.40 -5.15 1.74
CA SER A 37 0.26 -4.68 2.97
C SER A 37 -0.44 -5.18 4.24
N ARG A 38 -1.77 -5.11 4.29
CA ARG A 38 -2.56 -5.59 5.45
C ARG A 38 -2.42 -7.10 5.64
N ALA A 39 -2.46 -7.88 4.55
CA ALA A 39 -2.29 -9.32 4.62
C ALA A 39 -0.88 -9.71 5.09
N CYS A 40 0.16 -9.03 4.59
CA CYS A 40 1.54 -9.25 5.01
C CYS A 40 1.75 -8.95 6.50
N LEU A 41 1.29 -7.77 6.95
CA LEU A 41 1.39 -7.38 8.36
C LEU A 41 0.56 -8.29 9.27
N GLY A 42 -0.66 -8.63 8.87
CA GLY A 42 -1.51 -9.57 9.63
C GLY A 42 -0.84 -10.93 9.79
N ALA A 43 -0.32 -11.49 8.70
CA ALA A 43 0.40 -12.76 8.72
C ALA A 43 1.66 -12.72 9.62
N PHE A 44 2.36 -11.58 9.67
CA PHE A 44 3.53 -11.39 10.51
C PHE A 44 3.15 -11.39 11.98
N PHE A 45 2.17 -10.58 12.37
CA PHE A 45 1.71 -10.53 13.75
C PHE A 45 1.06 -11.84 14.19
N ASP A 46 0.31 -12.51 13.32
CA ASP A 46 -0.26 -13.82 13.61
C ASP A 46 0.82 -14.86 13.90
N GLN A 47 1.91 -14.87 13.13
CA GLN A 47 3.02 -15.79 13.36
C GLN A 47 3.80 -15.45 14.62
N HIS A 48 4.11 -14.17 14.87
CA HIS A 48 4.97 -13.75 15.98
C HIS A 48 4.26 -13.59 17.32
N LEU A 49 2.99 -13.19 17.32
CA LEU A 49 2.23 -12.92 18.55
C LEU A 49 1.25 -14.04 18.89
N LEU A 50 0.66 -14.70 17.88
CA LEU A 50 -0.35 -15.74 18.08
C LEU A 50 0.18 -17.16 17.81
N GLY A 51 1.42 -17.29 17.32
CA GLY A 51 2.02 -18.57 16.96
C GLY A 51 1.33 -19.28 15.79
N ARG A 52 0.58 -18.55 14.96
CA ARG A 52 -0.16 -19.11 13.83
C ARG A 52 0.66 -18.96 12.55
N PRO A 53 1.18 -20.06 11.98
CA PRO A 53 1.99 -19.96 10.76
C PRO A 53 1.10 -19.54 9.58
N SER A 54 1.61 -18.60 8.77
CA SER A 54 0.95 -18.15 7.55
C SER A 54 1.79 -18.49 6.33
N ALA A 55 1.18 -19.18 5.36
CA ALA A 55 1.83 -19.54 4.10
C ALA A 55 2.29 -18.30 3.31
N LEU A 56 1.64 -17.15 3.54
CA LEU A 56 1.94 -15.88 2.89
C LEU A 56 3.34 -15.35 3.20
N LEU A 57 3.95 -15.75 4.33
CA LEU A 57 5.31 -15.35 4.72
C LEU A 57 6.38 -16.40 4.37
N ASN A 58 5.97 -17.62 4.02
CA ASN A 58 6.88 -18.74 3.79
C ASN A 58 7.21 -18.94 2.31
N GLY A 59 6.52 -18.26 1.41
CA GLY A 59 6.71 -18.39 -0.03
C GLY A 59 5.75 -17.51 -0.83
N PRO A 60 5.88 -17.53 -2.17
CA PRO A 60 4.97 -16.80 -3.04
C PRO A 60 3.53 -17.29 -2.85
N SER A 61 2.62 -16.37 -2.51
CA SER A 61 1.19 -16.65 -2.42
C SER A 61 0.51 -16.38 -3.76
N ALA A 62 -0.36 -17.28 -4.19
CA ALA A 62 -1.18 -17.09 -5.39
C ALA A 62 -2.14 -15.89 -5.27
N ASP A 63 -2.54 -15.54 -4.04
CA ASP A 63 -3.45 -14.41 -3.78
C ASP A 63 -2.74 -13.05 -3.88
N TYR A 64 -1.42 -13.02 -3.64
CA TYR A 64 -0.61 -11.80 -3.67
C TYR A 64 0.70 -12.01 -4.45
N PRO A 65 0.62 -12.23 -5.79
CA PRO A 65 1.80 -12.45 -6.64
C PRO A 65 2.74 -11.24 -6.71
N GLU A 66 2.24 -10.05 -6.37
CA GLU A 66 3.01 -8.82 -6.26
C GLU A 66 4.04 -8.82 -5.10
N VAL A 67 3.80 -9.61 -4.05
CA VAL A 67 4.71 -9.70 -2.90
C VAL A 67 5.82 -10.69 -3.24
N ARG A 68 7.06 -10.22 -3.28
CA ARG A 68 8.25 -11.05 -3.47
C ARG A 68 9.19 -10.95 -2.28
N PHE A 69 9.81 -12.06 -1.94
CA PHE A 69 10.82 -12.14 -0.90
C PHE A 69 12.17 -11.79 -1.49
N VAL A 70 12.75 -10.69 -1.01
CA VAL A 70 14.14 -10.31 -1.29
C VAL A 70 14.95 -10.74 -0.08
N LYS A 71 15.98 -11.54 -0.31
CA LYS A 71 16.86 -12.07 0.75
C LYS A 71 18.09 -11.19 0.91
#